data_AF-A0A7C5FR39-F1
#
_entry.id   AF-A0A7C5FR39-F1
#
_cell.length_a   1.000
_cell.length_b   1.000
_cell.length_c   1.000
_cell.angle_alpha   90.00
_cell.angle_beta   90.00
_cell.angle_gamma   90.00
#
_symmetry.space_group_name_H-M   'P 1'
#
loop_
_entity.id
_entity.type
_entity.pdbx_description
1 polymer ?
#
loop_
_entity_poly.entity_id
_entity_poly.type
_entity_poly.pdbx_seq_one_letter_code
_entity_poly.pdbx_strand_id
1 'polypeptide(L)'
;MVRAGICILKTDPATNPLDKLPPILKKNLDQNLCTCNDVLKMDIINAIINGATTVEEIKKQTYATMGMGCCTHEIERLIESLCSPEKEKSD
;
A
#
# COMPACT_ATOMS: atom_id res chain seq x y z
N MET A 1 -19.93 -11.52 5.92
CA MET A 1 -18.98 -10.95 6.91
C MET A 1 -17.57 -11.34 6.46
N VAL A 2 -16.98 -10.62 5.50
CA VAL A 2 -15.58 -10.89 5.11
C VAL A 2 -14.74 -10.45 6.31
N ARG A 3 -14.08 -11.41 6.98
CA ARG A 3 -13.19 -11.11 8.10
C ARG A 3 -12.14 -10.12 7.59
N ALA A 4 -12.01 -8.97 8.25
CA ALA A 4 -10.86 -8.11 8.08
C ALA A 4 -9.63 -8.95 8.46
N GLY A 5 -8.93 -9.49 7.45
CA GLY A 5 -7.66 -10.15 7.67
C GLY A 5 -6.71 -9.11 8.23
N ILE A 6 -6.15 -9.36 9.40
CA ILE A 6 -5.07 -8.54 9.94
C ILE A 6 -3.93 -8.64 8.93
N CYS A 7 -3.64 -7.54 8.25
CA CYS A 7 -2.48 -7.46 7.39
C CYS A 7 -1.26 -7.29 8.30
N ILE A 8 -0.52 -8.38 8.54
CA ILE A 8 0.77 -8.30 9.22
C ILE A 8 1.76 -7.71 8.23
N LEU A 9 2.13 -6.44 8.41
CA LEU A 9 3.31 -5.90 7.77
C LEU A 9 4.52 -6.66 8.32
N LYS A 10 5.04 -7.60 7.53
CA LYS A 10 6.31 -8.27 7.83
C LYS A 10 7.44 -7.26 7.62
N THR A 11 7.61 -6.29 8.49
CA THR A 11 8.80 -5.44 8.50
C THR A 11 9.81 -6.09 9.44
N ASP A 12 10.55 -7.07 8.92
CA ASP A 12 11.82 -7.41 9.54
C ASP A 12 12.69 -6.16 9.44
N PRO A 13 13.27 -5.66 10.56
CA PRO A 13 14.11 -4.45 10.54
C PRO A 13 15.35 -4.57 9.64
N ALA A 14 15.63 -5.77 9.11
CA ALA A 14 16.71 -6.08 8.19
C ALA A 14 16.31 -6.09 6.69
N THR A 15 15.04 -5.85 6.33
CA THR A 15 14.57 -5.95 4.92
C THR A 15 13.93 -4.66 4.42
N ASN A 16 14.27 -4.25 3.20
CA ASN A 16 13.68 -3.06 2.58
C ASN A 16 12.25 -3.40 2.11
N PRO A 17 11.20 -2.66 2.53
CA PRO A 17 9.82 -2.90 2.11
C PRO A 17 9.63 -2.95 0.58
N LEU A 18 10.47 -2.22 -0.17
CA LEU A 18 10.44 -2.19 -1.63
C LEU A 18 10.85 -3.52 -2.25
N ASP A 19 11.54 -4.41 -1.54
CA ASP A 19 11.97 -5.70 -2.07
C ASP A 19 10.79 -6.62 -2.39
N LYS A 20 9.65 -6.45 -1.70
CA LYS A 20 8.41 -7.19 -1.93
C LYS A 20 7.62 -6.73 -3.14
N LEU A 21 7.91 -5.52 -3.65
CA LEU A 21 7.19 -4.98 -4.79
C LEU A 21 7.63 -5.68 -6.08
N PRO A 22 6.70 -6.03 -6.99
CA PRO A 22 7.06 -6.42 -8.34
C PRO A 22 7.75 -5.25 -9.06
N PRO A 23 8.66 -5.51 -10.03
CA PRO A 23 9.46 -4.46 -10.69
C PRO A 23 8.66 -3.29 -11.26
N ILE A 24 7.44 -3.55 -11.75
CA ILE A 24 6.54 -2.52 -12.26
C ILE A 24 6.12 -1.51 -11.19
N LEU A 25 5.91 -1.97 -9.95
CA LEU A 25 5.53 -1.10 -8.83
C LEU A 25 6.74 -0.38 -8.22
N LYS A 26 7.98 -0.75 -8.53
CA LYS A 26 9.20 -0.03 -8.11
C LYS A 26 9.53 1.20 -8.97
N LYS A 27 8.81 1.42 -10.08
CA LYS A 27 9.02 2.59 -10.94
C LYS A 27 8.38 3.85 -10.35
N ASN A 28 9.02 5.00 -10.59
CA ASN A 28 8.51 6.33 -10.29
C ASN A 28 8.13 6.53 -8.81
N LEU A 29 8.95 6.03 -7.89
CA LEU A 29 8.68 6.12 -6.44
C LEU A 29 8.67 7.57 -5.94
N ASP A 30 9.47 8.41 -6.59
CA ASP A 30 9.65 9.85 -6.35
C ASP A 30 8.66 10.73 -7.11
N GLN A 31 7.69 10.15 -7.82
CA GLN A 31 6.68 10.88 -8.60
C GLN A 31 5.31 10.77 -7.95
N ASN A 32 4.43 11.73 -8.28
CA ASN A 32 3.05 11.71 -7.83
C ASN A 32 2.32 10.48 -8.40
N LEU A 33 1.83 9.62 -7.50
CA LEU A 33 0.89 8.57 -7.88
C LEU A 33 -0.53 9.12 -7.98
N CYS A 34 -0.90 10.02 -7.07
CA CYS A 34 -2.17 10.74 -7.13
C CYS A 34 -1.91 12.20 -7.54
N THR A 35 -2.19 12.53 -8.80
CA THR A 35 -2.05 13.91 -9.31
C THR A 35 -3.20 14.84 -8.91
N CYS A 36 -4.32 14.32 -8.39
CA CYS A 36 -5.43 15.16 -7.91
C CYS A 36 -5.06 15.97 -6.66
N ASN A 37 -4.22 15.40 -5.80
CA ASN A 37 -3.82 15.98 -4.51
C ASN A 37 -2.29 15.96 -4.32
N ASP A 38 -1.54 15.85 -5.42
CA ASP A 38 -0.07 15.83 -5.45
C ASP A 38 0.58 14.87 -4.42
N VAL A 39 0.08 13.63 -4.34
CA VAL A 39 0.58 12.62 -3.40
C VAL A 39 1.62 11.75 -4.08
N LEU A 40 2.83 11.72 -3.52
CA LEU A 40 3.93 10.88 -3.99
C LEU A 40 3.60 9.40 -3.81
N LYS A 41 4.11 8.57 -4.72
CA LYS A 41 4.02 7.12 -4.59
C LYS A 41 4.67 6.62 -3.30
N MET A 42 5.80 7.20 -2.90
CA MET A 42 6.47 6.83 -1.66
C MET A 42 5.64 7.15 -0.41
N ASP A 43 4.84 8.21 -0.41
CA ASP A 43 3.98 8.55 0.73
C ASP A 43 2.86 7.51 0.92
N ILE A 44 2.32 6.97 -0.17
CA ILE A 44 1.40 5.82 -0.12
C ILE A 44 2.09 4.60 0.47
N ILE A 45 3.30 4.27 0.00
CA ILE A 45 4.06 3.12 0.50
C ILE A 45 4.37 3.27 1.99
N ASN A 46 4.75 4.47 2.43
CA ASN A 46 4.99 4.79 3.83
C ASN A 46 3.71 4.66 4.68
N ALA A 47 2.57 5.13 4.17
CA ALA A 47 1.28 4.93 4.85
C ALA A 47 0.96 3.45 5.02
N ILE A 48 1.22 2.62 4.00
CA ILE A 48 1.08 1.17 4.09
C ILE A 48 2.01 0.59 5.15
N ILE A 49 3.30 0.95 5.15
CA ILE A 49 4.28 0.53 6.16
C ILE A 49 3.89 0.96 7.59
N ASN A 50 3.18 2.06 7.72
CA ASN A 50 2.66 2.58 8.98
C ASN A 50 1.31 1.97 9.39
N GLY A 51 0.81 0.97 8.65
CA GLY A 51 -0.39 0.21 9.04
C GLY A 51 -1.65 0.56 8.27
N ALA A 52 -1.59 1.36 7.19
CA ALA A 52 -2.75 1.53 6.31
C ALA A 52 -2.91 0.28 5.42
N THR A 53 -4.00 -0.45 5.63
CA THR A 53 -4.27 -1.75 4.99
C THR A 53 -5.46 -1.70 4.04
N THR A 54 -6.13 -0.55 3.96
CA THR A 54 -7.28 -0.30 3.10
C THR A 54 -7.14 1.02 2.36
N VAL A 55 -7.79 1.14 1.19
CA VAL A 55 -7.85 2.40 0.44
C VAL A 55 -8.43 3.54 1.30
N GLU A 56 -9.40 3.26 2.16
CA GLU A 56 -9.99 4.25 3.05
C GLU A 56 -9.01 4.73 4.14
N GLU A 57 -8.15 3.86 4.67
CA GLU A 57 -7.07 4.27 5.58
C GLU A 57 -6.00 5.11 4.86
N ILE A 58 -5.61 4.69 3.66
CA ILE A 58 -4.68 5.47 2.81
C ILE A 58 -5.24 6.85 2.53
N LYS A 59 -6.52 6.94 2.15
CA LYS A 59 -7.21 8.19 1.94
C LYS A 59 -7.21 9.08 3.17
N LYS A 60 -7.48 8.53 4.36
CA LYS A 60 -7.44 9.30 5.62
C LYS A 60 -6.05 9.84 5.96
N GLN A 61 -4.99 9.09 5.63
CA GLN A 61 -3.61 9.49 5.96
C GLN A 61 -2.97 10.40 4.93
N THR A 62 -3.32 10.24 3.65
CA THR A 62 -2.58 10.86 2.52
C THR A 62 -3.42 11.75 1.63
N TYR A 63 -4.75 11.76 1.80
CA TYR A 63 -5.72 12.41 0.90
C TYR A 63 -5.76 11.86 -0.53
N ALA A 64 -5.03 10.79 -0.84
CA ALA A 64 -5.17 10.10 -2.12
C ALA A 64 -6.61 9.58 -2.32
N THR A 65 -6.98 9.36 -3.59
CA THR A 65 -8.32 8.89 -4.03
C THR A 65 -9.51 9.81 -3.73
N MET A 66 -9.33 11.02 -3.18
CA MET A 66 -10.44 11.96 -2.95
C MET A 66 -10.91 12.71 -4.21
N GLY A 67 -10.13 12.70 -5.29
CA GLY A 67 -10.49 13.26 -6.58
C GLY A 67 -11.17 12.24 -7.50
N MET A 68 -10.68 12.12 -8.74
CA MET A 68 -11.25 11.22 -9.75
C MET A 68 -11.00 9.72 -9.50
N GLY A 69 -10.12 9.37 -8.55
CA GLY A 69 -9.82 7.97 -8.23
C GLY A 69 -8.91 7.24 -9.22
N CYS A 70 -8.24 7.93 -10.15
CA CYS A 70 -7.36 7.29 -11.14
C CYS A 70 -6.20 6.49 -10.53
N CYS A 71 -5.77 6.84 -9.31
CA CYS A 71 -4.70 6.16 -8.56
C CYS A 71 -5.18 4.93 -7.78
N THR A 72 -6.49 4.73 -7.61
CA THR A 72 -7.05 3.71 -6.69
C THR A 72 -6.54 2.31 -7.01
N HIS A 73 -6.51 1.93 -8.29
CA HIS A 73 -6.08 0.59 -8.69
C HIS A 73 -4.59 0.32 -8.38
N GLU A 74 -3.71 1.31 -8.57
CA GLU A 74 -2.30 1.12 -8.23
C GLU A 74 -2.08 1.10 -6.71
N ILE A 75 -2.88 1.86 -5.94
CA ILE A 75 -2.88 1.79 -4.47
C ILE A 75 -3.30 0.41 -3.98
N GLU A 76 -4.38 -0.17 -4.53
CA GLU A 76 -4.81 -1.54 -4.20
C GLU A 76 -3.69 -2.56 -4.45
N ARG A 77 -3.00 -2.46 -5.59
CA ARG A 77 -1.87 -3.34 -5.90
C ARG A 77 -0.66 -3.16 -4.97
N LEU A 78 -0.40 -1.92 -4.51
CA LEU A 78 0.63 -1.66 -3.51
C LEU A 78 0.25 -2.30 -2.17
N ILE A 79 -1.01 -2.17 -1.75
CA ILE A 79 -1.54 -2.83 -0.54
C ILE A 79 -1.37 -4.34 -0.69
N GLU A 80 -1.86 -4.96 -1.76
CA GLU A 80 -1.74 -6.41 -1.99
C GLU A 80 -0.29 -6.91 -2.00
N SER A 81 0.64 -6.12 -2.54
CA SER A 81 2.06 -6.51 -2.62
C SER A 81 2.77 -6.42 -1.27
N LEU A 82 2.35 -5.49 -0.41
CA LEU A 82 3.02 -5.20 0.86
C LEU A 82 2.33 -5.89 2.06
N CYS A 83 1.02 -6.11 1.95
CA CYS A 83 0.18 -6.78 2.92
C CYS A 83 -0.07 -8.22 2.47
N SER A 84 0.54 -9.20 3.15
CA SER A 84 0.15 -10.60 2.96
C SER A 84 -0.97 -10.97 3.95
N PRO A 85 -2.07 -11.59 3.51
CA PRO A 85 -2.99 -12.23 4.44
C PRO A 85 -2.27 -13.39 5.12
N GLU A 86 -2.42 -13.55 6.44
CA GLU A 86 -1.97 -14.76 7.12
C GLU A 86 -2.60 -15.98 6.44
N LYS A 87 -1.78 -16.82 5.82
CA LYS A 87 -2.13 -18.23 5.72
C LYS A 87 -1.79 -18.81 7.08
N GLU A 88 -2.78 -19.02 7.93
CA GLU A 88 -2.65 -20.01 9.00
C GLU A 88 -2.11 -21.29 8.33
N LYS A 89 -0.90 -21.67 8.72
CA LYS A 89 -0.28 -22.92 8.30
C LYS A 89 -1.01 -24.02 9.06
N SER A 90 -2.10 -24.53 8.48
CA SER A 90 -2.70 -25.78 8.91
C SER A 90 -1.78 -26.91 8.42
N ASP A 91 -0.78 -27.26 9.23
CA ASP A 91 -0.22 -28.61 9.22
C ASP A 91 -1.10 -29.51 10.10
#